data_AF-A0A3E2TCT6-F1
#
_entry.id   AF-A0A3E2TCT6-F1
#
_cell.length_a   1.000
_cell.length_b   1.000
_cell.length_c   1.000
_cell.angle_alpha   90.00
_cell.angle_beta   90.00
_cell.angle_gamma   90.00
#
_symmetry.space_group_name_H-M   'P 1'
#
loop_
_entity.id
_entity.type
_entity.pdbx_description
1 polymer ?
#
loop_
_entity_poly.entity_id
_entity_poly.type
_entity_poly.pdbx_seq_one_letter_code
_entity_poly.pdbx_strand_id
1 'polypeptide(L)'
;MEDTKQRILEKSLELFSTKGYDAVSVGEIAKAVGIKAPSLYNHFPSKQAIFDAILETTSAHYQKDTAEISVHVQDSQKDIPVFSHISEELLVEKVRQIFLYSLHDKTISQFRRMMTLEQFRSPKFAELLSKRYVDRIISYHAGIFRALVANGELRNEDPDTLAWMYVSPIIVLLSICDRQPEREAESLAKLDAHVKLFFRTFNIVGGEK
;
A
#
# COMPACT_ATOMS: atom_id res chain seq x y z
N MET A 1 -7.76 12.70 -26.23
CA MET A 1 -6.32 12.75 -25.88
C MET A 1 -6.08 12.26 -24.45
N GLU A 2 -6.94 12.60 -23.49
CA GLU A 2 -6.87 12.10 -22.11
C GLU A 2 -7.00 10.56 -22.04
N ASP A 3 -7.92 9.99 -22.82
CA ASP A 3 -8.12 8.54 -22.96
C ASP A 3 -6.84 7.79 -23.39
N THR A 4 -6.05 8.32 -24.33
CA THR A 4 -4.85 7.64 -24.83
C THR A 4 -3.73 7.60 -23.78
N LYS A 5 -3.52 8.69 -23.04
CA LYS A 5 -2.53 8.71 -21.95
C LYS A 5 -2.92 7.70 -20.86
N GLN A 6 -4.19 7.69 -20.47
CA GLN A 6 -4.70 6.76 -19.47
C GLN A 6 -4.52 5.30 -19.91
N ARG A 7 -4.90 4.97 -21.16
CA ARG A 7 -4.69 3.64 -21.73
C ARG A 7 -3.22 3.24 -21.81
N ILE A 8 -2.31 4.19 -22.07
CA ILE A 8 -0.86 3.94 -22.01
C ILE A 8 -0.46 3.55 -20.58
N LEU A 9 -0.88 4.29 -19.56
CA LEU A 9 -0.54 3.98 -18.16
C LEU A 9 -1.09 2.61 -17.75
N GLU A 10 -2.36 2.32 -18.03
CA GLU A 10 -3.01 1.05 -17.71
C GLU A 10 -2.31 -0.14 -18.37
N LYS A 11 -2.09 -0.09 -19.70
CA LYS A 11 -1.42 -1.17 -20.43
C LYS A 11 0.04 -1.32 -20.05
N SER A 12 0.71 -0.23 -19.72
CA SER A 12 2.09 -0.29 -19.22
C SER A 12 2.15 -0.99 -17.88
N LEU A 13 1.27 -0.64 -16.93
CA LEU A 13 1.21 -1.26 -15.61
C LEU A 13 0.84 -2.76 -15.67
N GLU A 14 -0.11 -3.13 -16.53
CA GLU A 14 -0.44 -4.54 -16.82
C GLU A 14 0.80 -5.33 -17.32
N LEU A 15 1.55 -4.75 -18.26
CA LEU A 15 2.77 -5.38 -18.79
C LEU A 15 3.89 -5.43 -17.75
N PHE A 16 4.14 -4.33 -17.02
CA PHE A 16 5.21 -4.27 -16.02
C PHE A 16 4.95 -5.20 -14.83
N SER A 17 3.70 -5.34 -14.38
CA SER A 17 3.33 -6.22 -13.27
C SER A 17 3.40 -7.72 -13.59
N THR A 18 3.50 -8.07 -14.87
CA THR A 18 3.58 -9.47 -15.34
C THR A 18 4.97 -9.85 -15.82
N LYS A 19 5.66 -8.95 -16.53
CA LYS A 19 6.97 -9.21 -17.14
C LYS A 19 8.14 -8.53 -16.43
N GLY A 20 7.86 -7.59 -15.53
CA GLY A 20 8.85 -6.64 -15.01
C GLY A 20 8.95 -5.37 -15.88
N TYR A 21 9.42 -4.28 -15.28
CA TYR A 21 9.63 -2.99 -15.94
C TYR A 21 10.71 -3.08 -17.02
N ASP A 22 11.87 -3.70 -16.71
CA ASP A 22 13.01 -3.74 -17.63
C ASP A 22 12.73 -4.55 -18.90
N ALA A 23 12.02 -5.67 -18.77
CA ALA A 23 11.73 -6.59 -19.87
C ALA A 23 10.72 -6.05 -20.90
N VAL A 24 9.99 -4.99 -20.56
CA VAL A 24 8.96 -4.41 -21.42
C VAL A 24 9.53 -3.27 -22.26
N SER A 25 9.35 -3.36 -23.57
CA SER A 25 9.71 -2.33 -24.54
C SER A 25 8.58 -1.33 -24.79
N VAL A 26 8.94 -0.11 -25.21
CA VAL A 26 7.96 0.92 -25.65
C VAL A 26 7.13 0.42 -26.85
N GLY A 27 7.72 -0.39 -27.72
CA GLY A 27 7.01 -1.00 -28.85
C GLY A 27 5.92 -1.98 -28.41
N GLU A 28 6.17 -2.80 -27.38
CA GLU A 28 5.15 -3.67 -26.80
C GLU A 28 3.99 -2.89 -26.17
N ILE A 29 4.31 -1.81 -25.44
CA ILE A 29 3.29 -0.92 -24.87
C ILE A 29 2.44 -0.30 -25.98
N ALA A 30 3.07 0.26 -27.02
CA ALA A 30 2.36 0.86 -28.14
C ALA A 30 1.45 -0.16 -28.85
N LYS A 31 1.93 -1.39 -29.05
CA LYS A 31 1.12 -2.50 -29.59
C LYS A 31 -0.06 -2.85 -28.70
N ALA A 32 0.13 -2.92 -27.38
CA ALA A 32 -0.94 -3.22 -26.41
C ALA A 32 -2.01 -2.12 -26.36
N VAL A 33 -1.62 -0.87 -26.59
CA VAL A 33 -2.54 0.28 -26.68
C VAL A 33 -3.19 0.37 -28.07
N GLY A 34 -2.62 -0.26 -29.09
CA GLY A 34 -3.12 -0.18 -30.47
C GLY A 34 -2.70 1.10 -31.21
N ILE A 35 -1.55 1.67 -30.84
CA ILE A 35 -0.96 2.86 -31.49
C ILE A 35 0.40 2.55 -32.09
N LYS A 36 0.90 3.42 -32.97
CA LYS A 36 2.27 3.32 -33.50
C LYS A 36 3.27 3.73 -32.42
N ALA A 37 4.42 3.06 -32.34
CA ALA A 37 5.46 3.38 -31.35
C ALA A 37 5.91 4.85 -31.37
N PRO A 38 6.08 5.53 -32.53
CA PRO A 38 6.36 6.97 -32.56
C PRO A 38 5.26 7.82 -31.91
N SER A 39 3.99 7.42 -32.02
CA SER A 39 2.86 8.15 -31.41
C SER A 39 2.88 8.09 -29.88
N LEU A 40 3.46 7.05 -29.29
CA LEU A 40 3.61 6.95 -27.84
C LEU A 40 4.55 8.04 -27.30
N TYR A 41 5.62 8.36 -28.05
CA TYR A 41 6.56 9.42 -27.68
C TYR A 41 5.94 10.82 -27.68
N ASN A 42 4.83 11.04 -28.40
CA ASN A 42 4.05 12.28 -28.33
C ASN A 42 3.32 12.44 -26.97
N HIS A 43 3.10 11.34 -26.26
CA HIS A 43 2.42 11.32 -24.97
C HIS A 43 3.39 11.26 -23.80
N PHE A 44 4.44 10.43 -23.92
CA PHE A 44 5.47 10.25 -22.91
C PHE A 44 6.85 10.18 -23.56
N PRO A 45 7.80 11.05 -23.16
CA PRO A 45 9.10 11.13 -23.83
C PRO A 45 9.98 9.89 -23.59
N SER A 46 9.67 9.06 -22.58
CA SER A 46 10.45 7.86 -22.25
C SER A 46 9.63 6.84 -21.47
N LYS A 47 10.14 5.60 -21.38
CA LYS A 47 9.57 4.56 -20.49
C LYS A 47 9.61 5.00 -19.02
N GLN A 48 10.63 5.76 -18.62
CA GLN A 48 10.74 6.33 -17.28
C GLN A 48 9.61 7.33 -17.01
N ALA A 49 9.29 8.20 -17.96
CA ALA A 49 8.20 9.16 -17.82
C ALA A 49 6.82 8.47 -17.67
N ILE A 50 6.63 7.31 -18.30
CA ILE A 50 5.43 6.47 -18.09
C ILE A 50 5.42 5.95 -16.66
N PHE A 51 6.54 5.41 -16.18
CA PHE A 51 6.63 4.91 -14.80
C PHE A 51 6.38 6.01 -13.77
N ASP A 52 6.98 7.18 -13.94
CA ASP A 52 6.82 8.30 -13.00
C ASP A 52 5.34 8.74 -12.94
N ALA A 53 4.66 8.78 -14.09
CA ALA A 53 3.22 9.04 -14.15
C ALA A 53 2.38 7.92 -13.51
N ILE A 54 2.75 6.64 -13.67
CA ILE A 54 2.10 5.53 -12.96
C ILE A 54 2.28 5.69 -11.44
N LEU A 55 3.48 6.02 -10.97
CA LEU A 55 3.74 6.21 -9.55
C LEU A 55 2.90 7.36 -8.96
N GLU A 56 2.79 8.49 -9.66
CA GLU A 56 1.99 9.63 -9.26
C GLU A 56 0.50 9.27 -9.21
N THR A 57 -0.03 8.74 -10.32
CA THR A 57 -1.45 8.34 -10.42
C THR A 57 -1.84 7.26 -9.42
N THR A 58 -0.98 6.26 -9.18
CA THR A 58 -1.22 5.23 -8.17
C THR A 58 -1.25 5.83 -6.76
N SER A 59 -0.40 6.83 -6.48
CA SER A 59 -0.37 7.50 -5.18
C SER A 59 -1.61 8.35 -4.94
N ALA A 60 -2.06 9.07 -5.98
CA ALA A 60 -3.29 9.85 -5.94
C ALA A 60 -4.53 8.95 -5.81
N HIS A 61 -4.58 7.84 -6.56
CA HIS A 61 -5.65 6.85 -6.49
C HIS A 61 -5.77 6.25 -5.09
N TYR A 62 -4.64 5.79 -4.53
CA TYR A 62 -4.61 5.26 -3.16
C TYR A 62 -5.10 6.29 -2.14
N GLN A 63 -4.62 7.54 -2.22
CA GLN A 63 -5.01 8.59 -1.28
C GLN A 63 -6.50 8.91 -1.36
N LYS A 64 -7.05 8.96 -2.58
CA LYS A 64 -8.47 9.26 -2.81
C LYS A 64 -9.36 8.17 -2.20
N ASP A 65 -9.09 6.92 -2.53
CA ASP A 65 -10.01 5.83 -2.16
C ASP A 65 -9.91 5.48 -0.68
N THR A 66 -8.71 5.53 -0.07
CA THR A 66 -8.59 5.26 1.37
C THR A 66 -9.16 6.39 2.22
N ALA A 67 -9.24 7.61 1.71
CA ALA A 67 -9.93 8.71 2.37
C ALA A 67 -11.43 8.43 2.52
N GLU A 68 -12.06 7.71 1.59
CA GLU A 68 -13.46 7.28 1.70
C GLU A 68 -13.68 6.31 2.87
N ILE A 69 -12.61 5.63 3.32
CA ILE A 69 -12.57 4.71 4.46
C ILE A 69 -12.10 5.44 5.76
N SER A 70 -11.85 6.75 5.67
CA SER A 70 -11.25 7.58 6.73
C SER A 70 -9.88 7.07 7.18
N VAL A 71 -9.04 6.68 6.21
CA VAL A 71 -7.64 6.31 6.44
C VAL A 71 -6.76 7.05 5.43
N HIS A 72 -5.88 7.89 5.94
CA HIS A 72 -4.91 8.70 5.23
C HIS A 72 -3.50 8.22 5.59
N VAL A 73 -3.05 7.08 5.04
CA VAL A 73 -1.73 6.47 5.30
C VAL A 73 -0.52 7.40 5.07
N GLN A 74 -0.74 8.59 4.51
CA GLN A 74 0.27 9.63 4.31
C GLN A 74 0.30 10.71 5.40
N ASP A 75 -0.68 10.75 6.28
CA ASP A 75 -0.92 11.83 7.23
C ASP A 75 -1.58 11.28 8.51
N SER A 76 -0.74 10.79 9.43
CA SER A 76 -1.21 10.23 10.71
C SER A 76 -1.98 11.25 11.57
N GLN A 77 -1.71 12.55 11.41
CA GLN A 77 -2.41 13.60 12.18
C GLN A 77 -3.90 13.66 11.86
N LYS A 78 -4.28 13.37 10.61
CA LYS A 78 -5.70 13.31 10.20
C LYS A 78 -6.41 12.09 10.77
N ASP A 79 -5.68 11.02 11.05
CA ASP A 79 -6.27 9.75 11.44
C ASP A 79 -6.22 9.51 12.95
N ILE A 80 -5.40 10.25 13.70
CA ILE A 80 -5.38 10.17 15.17
C ILE A 80 -6.81 10.27 15.76
N PRO A 81 -7.69 11.21 15.36
CA PRO A 81 -9.06 11.27 15.86
C PRO A 81 -9.92 10.05 15.50
N VAL A 82 -9.60 9.34 14.42
CA VAL A 82 -10.31 8.13 13.99
C VAL A 82 -9.92 6.92 14.86
N PHE A 83 -8.65 6.87 15.30
CA PHE A 83 -8.12 5.76 16.09
C PHE A 83 -8.15 5.99 17.60
N SER A 84 -8.32 7.24 18.06
CA SER A 84 -8.56 7.54 19.47
C SER A 84 -9.89 6.93 19.92
N HIS A 85 -9.87 6.23 21.05
CA HIS A 85 -10.99 5.50 21.63
C HIS A 85 -11.68 4.50 20.68
N ILE A 86 -10.98 4.04 19.65
CA ILE A 86 -11.50 3.03 18.71
C ILE A 86 -11.78 1.72 19.45
N SER A 87 -12.89 1.05 19.09
CA SER A 87 -13.16 -0.30 19.60
C SER A 87 -12.32 -1.35 18.87
N GLU A 88 -12.16 -2.52 19.47
CA GLU A 88 -11.49 -3.66 18.84
C GLU A 88 -12.16 -4.02 17.50
N GLU A 89 -13.49 -4.07 17.49
CA GLU A 89 -14.28 -4.45 16.32
C GLU A 89 -14.10 -3.47 15.16
N LEU A 90 -14.14 -2.16 15.45
CA LEU A 90 -13.99 -1.12 14.44
C LEU A 90 -12.55 -1.07 13.91
N LEU A 91 -11.55 -1.32 14.76
CA LEU A 91 -10.15 -1.43 14.31
C LEU A 91 -9.98 -2.59 13.34
N VAL A 92 -10.52 -3.78 13.68
CA VAL A 92 -10.49 -4.95 12.80
C VAL A 92 -11.18 -4.66 11.48
N GLU A 93 -12.36 -4.04 11.50
CA GLU A 93 -13.10 -3.67 10.29
C GLU A 93 -12.27 -2.76 9.36
N LYS A 94 -11.70 -1.68 9.90
CA LYS A 94 -10.89 -0.73 9.13
C LYS A 94 -9.65 -1.38 8.53
N VAL A 95 -8.94 -2.20 9.32
CA VAL A 95 -7.74 -2.91 8.84
C VAL A 95 -8.10 -3.90 7.73
N ARG A 96 -9.21 -4.63 7.86
CA ARG A 96 -9.71 -5.53 6.81
C ARG A 96 -10.06 -4.76 5.52
N GLN A 97 -10.74 -3.63 5.63
CA GLN A 97 -11.09 -2.79 4.48
C GLN A 97 -9.84 -2.34 3.71
N ILE A 98 -8.83 -1.84 4.41
CA ILE A 98 -7.55 -1.42 3.80
C ILE A 98 -6.78 -2.61 3.22
N PHE A 99 -6.76 -3.74 3.91
CA PHE A 99 -6.10 -4.96 3.44
C PHE A 99 -6.72 -5.48 2.14
N LEU A 100 -8.06 -5.60 2.11
CA LEU A 100 -8.80 -6.05 0.93
C LEU A 100 -8.69 -5.06 -0.23
N TYR A 101 -8.81 -3.75 0.02
CA TYR A 101 -8.56 -2.73 -0.99
C TYR A 101 -7.16 -2.87 -1.59
N SER A 102 -6.15 -3.04 -0.73
CA SER A 102 -4.76 -3.21 -1.16
C SER A 102 -4.54 -4.49 -1.98
N LEU A 103 -5.33 -5.54 -1.77
CA LEU A 103 -5.25 -6.80 -2.53
C LEU A 103 -6.03 -6.74 -3.84
N HIS A 104 -7.23 -6.17 -3.83
CA HIS A 104 -8.20 -6.32 -4.91
C HIS A 104 -8.29 -5.13 -5.84
N ASP A 105 -7.85 -3.94 -5.43
CA ASP A 105 -7.73 -2.85 -6.40
C ASP A 105 -6.68 -3.22 -7.45
N LYS A 106 -7.10 -3.18 -8.72
CA LYS A 106 -6.28 -3.62 -9.84
C LYS A 106 -5.00 -2.79 -9.96
N THR A 107 -5.10 -1.47 -9.80
CA THR A 107 -3.95 -0.58 -9.95
C THR A 107 -2.98 -0.76 -8.79
N ILE A 108 -3.49 -0.80 -7.56
CA ILE A 108 -2.67 -0.95 -6.35
C ILE A 108 -1.94 -2.31 -6.33
N SER A 109 -2.65 -3.39 -6.61
CA SER A 109 -2.08 -4.75 -6.63
C SER A 109 -1.05 -4.93 -7.75
N GLN A 110 -1.34 -4.46 -8.97
CA GLN A 110 -0.38 -4.51 -10.08
C GLN A 110 0.87 -3.69 -9.80
N PHE A 111 0.73 -2.49 -9.23
CA PHE A 111 1.86 -1.64 -8.88
C PHE A 111 2.74 -2.31 -7.82
N ARG A 112 2.14 -2.88 -6.76
CA ARG A 112 2.90 -3.62 -5.74
C ARG A 112 3.65 -4.81 -6.35
N ARG A 113 3.00 -5.61 -7.20
CA ARG A 113 3.62 -6.75 -7.88
C ARG A 113 4.80 -6.34 -8.77
N MET A 114 4.62 -5.28 -9.56
CA MET A 114 5.70 -4.73 -10.38
C MET A 114 6.89 -4.31 -9.51
N MET A 115 6.66 -3.54 -8.45
CA MET A 115 7.72 -3.11 -7.52
C MET A 115 8.45 -4.32 -6.90
N THR A 116 7.71 -5.35 -6.51
CA THR A 116 8.27 -6.59 -5.96
C THR A 116 9.15 -7.35 -6.98
N LEU A 117 8.78 -7.36 -8.26
CA LEU A 117 9.59 -7.98 -9.33
C LEU A 117 10.90 -7.20 -9.57
N GLU A 118 10.84 -5.87 -9.53
CA GLU A 118 11.96 -5.00 -9.91
C GLU A 118 12.96 -4.73 -8.78
N GLN A 119 12.57 -4.96 -7.52
CA GLN A 119 13.45 -4.69 -6.37
C GLN A 119 14.81 -5.40 -6.45
N PHE A 120 14.88 -6.57 -7.09
CA PHE A 120 16.13 -7.34 -7.21
C PHE A 120 16.94 -7.00 -8.48
N ARG A 121 16.37 -6.18 -9.38
CA ARG A 121 16.98 -5.81 -10.67
C ARG A 121 17.57 -4.40 -10.66
N SER A 122 17.05 -3.53 -9.80
CA SER A 122 17.43 -2.12 -9.77
C SER A 122 17.48 -1.58 -8.34
N PRO A 123 18.61 -0.98 -7.92
CA PRO A 123 18.73 -0.33 -6.62
C PRO A 123 17.68 0.77 -6.40
N LYS A 124 17.32 1.51 -7.46
CA LYS A 124 16.28 2.55 -7.41
C LYS A 124 14.91 1.96 -7.05
N PHE A 125 14.55 0.81 -7.62
CA PHE A 125 13.29 0.15 -7.32
C PHE A 125 13.30 -0.48 -5.91
N ALA A 126 14.43 -1.02 -5.48
CA ALA A 126 14.61 -1.52 -4.12
C ALA A 126 14.36 -0.43 -3.07
N GLU A 127 15.01 0.73 -3.22
CA GLU A 127 14.85 1.87 -2.32
C GLU A 127 13.40 2.37 -2.31
N LEU A 128 12.79 2.51 -3.49
CA LEU A 128 11.41 2.97 -3.60
C LEU A 128 10.40 1.99 -2.98
N LEU A 129 10.64 0.68 -3.07
CA LEU A 129 9.82 -0.34 -2.41
C LEU A 129 9.89 -0.15 -0.88
N SER A 130 11.10 -0.12 -0.30
CA SER A 130 11.29 0.08 1.14
C SER A 130 10.62 1.37 1.61
N LYS A 131 10.90 2.48 0.94
CA LYS A 131 10.33 3.79 1.28
C LYS A 131 8.80 3.78 1.28
N ARG A 132 8.18 3.16 0.27
CA ARG A 132 6.72 3.21 0.08
C ARG A 132 5.96 2.20 0.96
N TYR A 133 6.47 0.97 1.06
CA TYR A 133 5.75 -0.15 1.66
C TYR A 133 6.24 -0.52 3.06
N VAL A 134 7.40 -0.02 3.48
CA VAL A 134 7.96 -0.29 4.81
C VAL A 134 8.04 1.02 5.59
N ASP A 135 8.98 1.90 5.26
CA ASP A 135 9.34 3.07 6.06
C ASP A 135 8.14 4.01 6.26
N ARG A 136 7.40 4.30 5.17
CA ARG A 136 6.22 5.16 5.24
C ARG A 136 5.10 4.57 6.09
N ILE A 137 4.83 3.27 5.97
CA ILE A 137 3.74 2.62 6.70
C ILE A 137 4.08 2.56 8.19
N ILE A 138 5.32 2.25 8.53
CA ILE A 138 5.79 2.25 9.93
C ILE A 138 5.74 3.66 10.50
N SER A 139 6.26 4.67 9.78
CA SER A 139 6.24 6.07 10.24
C SER A 139 4.83 6.58 10.51
N TYR A 140 3.87 6.21 9.65
CA TYR A 140 2.46 6.54 9.82
C TYR A 140 1.88 5.93 11.11
N HIS A 141 2.09 4.63 11.35
CA HIS A 141 1.60 3.97 12.57
C HIS A 141 2.32 4.46 13.83
N ALA A 142 3.63 4.69 13.77
CA ALA A 142 4.39 5.25 14.88
C ALA A 142 3.87 6.64 15.28
N GLY A 143 3.45 7.45 14.31
CA GLY A 143 2.80 8.74 14.55
C GLY A 143 1.48 8.61 15.33
N ILE A 144 0.64 7.64 14.96
CA ILE A 144 -0.63 7.36 15.67
C ILE A 144 -0.33 6.84 17.08
N PHE A 145 0.53 5.83 17.21
CA PHE A 145 0.86 5.23 18.50
C PHE A 145 1.49 6.23 19.46
N ARG A 146 2.34 7.14 18.97
CA ARG A 146 2.89 8.23 19.79
C ARG A 146 1.81 9.10 20.41
N ALA A 147 0.75 9.41 19.66
CA ALA A 147 -0.38 10.19 20.17
C ALA A 147 -1.23 9.36 21.17
N LEU A 148 -1.52 8.10 20.87
CA LEU A 148 -2.30 7.24 21.76
C LEU A 148 -1.57 6.96 23.09
N VAL A 149 -0.25 6.79 23.06
CA VAL A 149 0.58 6.69 24.27
C VAL A 149 0.54 8.00 25.06
N ALA A 150 0.71 9.15 24.40
CA ALA A 150 0.65 10.45 25.07
C ALA A 150 -0.71 10.73 25.73
N ASN A 151 -1.80 10.20 25.17
CA ASN A 151 -3.16 10.30 25.70
C ASN A 151 -3.47 9.25 26.78
N GLY A 152 -2.57 8.30 27.04
CA GLY A 152 -2.80 7.20 27.98
C GLY A 152 -3.84 6.17 27.48
N GLU A 153 -4.04 6.07 26.16
CA GLU A 153 -4.94 5.11 25.52
C GLU A 153 -4.22 3.80 25.16
N LEU A 154 -2.90 3.88 24.98
CA LEU A 154 -2.01 2.76 24.70
C LEU A 154 -0.92 2.68 25.80
N ARG A 155 -0.47 1.47 26.12
CA ARG A 155 0.64 1.23 27.04
C ARG A 155 1.87 2.03 26.64
N ASN A 156 2.58 2.57 27.63
CA ASN A 156 3.75 3.43 27.45
C ASN A 156 4.98 2.64 26.99
N GLU A 157 4.96 2.23 25.73
CA GLU A 157 6.03 1.53 25.02
C GLU A 157 6.58 2.43 23.89
N ASP A 158 7.73 2.03 23.32
CA ASP A 158 8.32 2.74 22.19
C ASP A 158 7.41 2.70 20.94
N PRO A 159 6.90 3.85 20.42
CA PRO A 159 5.93 3.87 19.32
C PRO A 159 6.44 3.29 18.02
N ASP A 160 7.74 3.44 17.74
CA ASP A 160 8.37 2.93 16.52
C ASP A 160 8.47 1.40 16.56
N THR A 161 8.80 0.83 17.72
CA THR A 161 8.79 -0.63 17.95
C THR A 161 7.38 -1.20 17.88
N LEU A 162 6.39 -0.53 18.49
CA LEU A 162 4.99 -0.90 18.38
C LEU A 162 4.52 -0.91 16.91
N ALA A 163 4.91 0.10 16.13
CA ALA A 163 4.58 0.19 14.72
C ALA A 163 5.19 -0.98 13.92
N TRP A 164 6.45 -1.32 14.15
CA TRP A 164 7.08 -2.49 13.52
C TRP A 164 6.34 -3.79 13.84
N MET A 165 6.04 -4.02 15.12
CA MET A 165 5.32 -5.21 15.57
C MET A 165 3.91 -5.29 14.96
N TYR A 166 3.21 -4.17 14.87
CA TYR A 166 1.87 -4.10 14.32
C TYR A 166 1.85 -4.30 12.79
N VAL A 167 2.75 -3.63 12.07
CA VAL A 167 2.70 -3.55 10.60
C VAL A 167 3.31 -4.78 9.93
N SER A 168 4.35 -5.38 10.52
CA SER A 168 5.11 -6.47 9.86
C SER A 168 4.23 -7.66 9.46
N PRO A 169 3.35 -8.18 10.33
CA PRO A 169 2.45 -9.26 9.93
C PRO A 169 1.51 -8.87 8.79
N ILE A 170 1.03 -7.62 8.75
CA ILE A 170 0.13 -7.13 7.70
C ILE A 170 0.84 -7.15 6.33
N ILE A 171 2.06 -6.62 6.26
CA ILE A 171 2.87 -6.62 5.02
C ILE A 171 3.17 -8.06 4.56
N VAL A 172 3.52 -8.95 5.51
CA VAL A 172 3.81 -10.36 5.22
C VAL A 172 2.59 -11.07 4.66
N LEU A 173 1.41 -10.86 5.25
CA LEU A 173 0.16 -11.46 4.78
C LEU A 173 -0.22 -10.95 3.39
N LEU A 174 -0.10 -9.65 3.11
CA LEU A 174 -0.29 -9.10 1.76
C LEU A 174 0.64 -9.79 0.75
N SER A 175 1.92 -9.93 1.12
CA SER A 175 2.92 -10.57 0.27
C SER A 175 2.66 -12.06 0.05
N ILE A 176 2.03 -12.75 1.01
CA ILE A 176 1.56 -14.14 0.84
C ILE A 176 0.44 -14.17 -0.20
N CYS A 177 -0.61 -13.34 -0.05
CA CYS A 177 -1.74 -13.31 -0.97
C CYS A 177 -1.32 -12.94 -2.40
N ASP A 178 -0.36 -12.03 -2.58
CA ASP A 178 0.19 -11.71 -3.91
C ASP A 178 0.79 -12.93 -4.64
N ARG A 179 1.34 -13.89 -3.88
CA ARG A 179 1.98 -15.11 -4.41
C ARG A 179 1.04 -16.32 -4.43
N GLN A 180 0.09 -16.37 -3.51
CA GLN A 180 -0.80 -17.49 -3.21
C GLN A 180 -2.22 -16.95 -2.93
N PRO A 181 -2.96 -16.51 -3.95
CA PRO A 181 -4.29 -15.90 -3.78
C PRO A 181 -5.30 -16.82 -3.08
N GLU A 182 -5.16 -18.14 -3.23
CA GLU A 182 -5.97 -19.15 -2.55
C GLU A 182 -5.87 -19.10 -1.02
N ARG A 183 -4.83 -18.44 -0.47
CA ARG A 183 -4.62 -18.27 0.97
C ARG A 183 -5.21 -16.98 1.53
N GLU A 184 -6.02 -16.26 0.75
CA GLU A 184 -6.64 -15.01 1.21
C GLU A 184 -7.49 -15.21 2.46
N ALA A 185 -8.36 -16.23 2.48
CA ALA A 185 -9.22 -16.50 3.64
C ALA A 185 -8.41 -16.82 4.91
N GLU A 186 -7.36 -17.64 4.78
CA GLU A 186 -6.41 -17.94 5.86
C GLU A 186 -5.70 -16.67 6.34
N SER A 187 -5.28 -15.82 5.41
CA SER A 187 -4.54 -14.59 5.71
C SER A 187 -5.42 -13.55 6.40
N LEU A 188 -6.68 -13.43 6.01
CA LEU A 188 -7.66 -12.58 6.69
C LEU A 188 -7.93 -13.06 8.12
N ALA A 189 -8.05 -14.37 8.35
CA ALA A 189 -8.22 -14.90 9.71
C ALA A 189 -7.00 -14.58 10.60
N LYS A 190 -5.78 -14.68 10.05
CA LYS A 190 -4.55 -14.30 10.76
C LYS A 190 -4.45 -12.81 11.01
N LEU A 191 -4.87 -11.99 10.04
CA LEU A 191 -4.93 -10.53 10.17
C LEU A 191 -5.83 -10.13 11.34
N ASP A 192 -7.06 -10.66 11.39
CA ASP A 192 -8.01 -10.38 12.46
C ASP A 192 -7.45 -10.80 13.83
N ALA A 193 -6.88 -12.01 13.92
CA ALA A 193 -6.28 -12.49 15.17
C ALA A 193 -5.12 -11.60 15.64
N HIS A 194 -4.26 -11.17 14.71
CA HIS A 194 -3.16 -10.25 14.98
C HIS A 194 -3.64 -8.90 15.50
N VAL A 195 -4.61 -8.27 14.82
CA VAL A 195 -5.16 -6.97 15.21
C VAL A 195 -5.82 -7.03 16.59
N LYS A 196 -6.63 -8.06 16.84
CA LYS A 196 -7.30 -8.26 18.14
C LYS A 196 -6.29 -8.50 19.26
N LEU A 197 -5.27 -9.33 19.02
CA LEU A 197 -4.23 -9.59 20.02
C LEU A 197 -3.47 -8.31 20.35
N PHE A 198 -3.05 -7.54 19.33
CA PHE A 198 -2.37 -6.27 19.55
C PHE A 198 -3.24 -5.31 20.37
N PHE A 199 -4.51 -5.13 19.98
CA PHE A 199 -5.44 -4.26 20.69
C PHE A 199 -5.56 -4.63 22.17
N ARG A 200 -5.86 -5.89 22.50
CA ARG A 200 -6.00 -6.36 23.89
C ARG A 200 -4.70 -6.28 24.69
N THR A 201 -3.56 -6.38 24.02
CA THR A 201 -2.24 -6.38 24.68
C THR A 201 -1.79 -4.97 25.01
N PHE A 202 -2.08 -3.97 24.17
CA PHE A 202 -1.52 -2.63 24.29
C PHE A 202 -2.54 -1.54 24.59
N ASN A 203 -3.82 -1.69 24.26
CA ASN A 203 -4.82 -0.69 24.63
C ASN A 203 -5.14 -0.75 26.13
N ILE A 204 -5.21 0.42 26.75
CA ILE A 204 -5.56 0.56 28.16
C ILE A 204 -7.09 0.65 28.24
N VAL A 205 -7.73 -0.44 28.65
CA VAL A 205 -9.15 -0.43 29.01
C VAL A 205 -9.23 0.15 30.42
N GLY A 206 -10.02 1.21 30.63
CA GLY A 206 -10.08 1.97 31.87
C GLY A 206 -10.07 1.08 33.12
N GLY A 207 -8.92 1.02 33.80
CA GLY A 207 -8.68 0.11 34.93
C GLY A 207 -7.21 -0.22 35.22
N GLU A 208 -6.33 -0.21 34.21
CA GLU A 208 -4.87 -0.37 34.40
C GLU A 208 -4.19 1.01 34.45
N LYS A 209 -4.12 1.61 35.64
CA LYS A 209 -3.18 2.69 35.98
C LYS A 209 -1.95 2.10 36.67
#